data_AF-A0ABD7N8L5-F1
#
_entry.id   AF-A0ABD7N8L5-F1
#
_cell.length_a   1.000
_cell.length_b   1.000
_cell.length_c   1.000
_cell.angle_alpha   90.00
_cell.angle_beta   90.00
_cell.angle_gamma   90.00
#
_symmetry.space_group_name_H-M   'P 1'
#
loop_
_entity.id
_entity.type
_entity.pdbx_description
1 polymer ?
#
loop_
_entity_poly.entity_id
_entity_poly.type
_entity_poly.pdbx_seq_one_letter_code
_entity_poly.pdbx_strand_id
1 'polypeptide(L)'
;MRHENDIISREEMIELTGTTLKSRQCEALRRAGIFFIERADGHPKTTWGHFTNPIKYRNQNTEELQEEEPDFGAVFNGRKA
;
A
#
# COMPACT_ATOMS: atom_id res chain seq x y z
N MET A 1 5.76 16.51 11.18
CA MET A 1 5.63 15.36 10.25
C MET A 1 6.02 14.10 11.01
N ARG A 2 5.35 12.98 10.74
CA ARG A 2 5.74 11.66 11.29
C ARG A 2 6.90 11.10 10.46
N HIS A 3 7.86 10.46 11.11
CA HIS A 3 8.91 9.70 10.43
C HIS A 3 8.46 8.27 10.15
N GLU A 4 9.05 7.64 9.14
CA GLU A 4 8.72 6.26 8.74
C GLU A 4 8.92 5.25 9.88
N ASN A 5 9.85 5.53 10.78
CA ASN A 5 10.17 4.68 11.93
C ASN A 5 9.25 4.94 13.14
N ASP A 6 8.36 5.93 13.07
CA ASP A 6 7.46 6.25 14.18
C ASP A 6 6.41 5.15 14.32
N ILE A 7 6.26 4.66 15.55
CA ILE A 7 5.23 3.68 15.91
C ILE A 7 3.86 4.36 15.88
N ILE A 8 2.89 3.67 15.30
CA ILE A 8 1.50 4.13 15.25
C ILE A 8 0.86 4.03 16.64
N SER A 9 0.30 5.15 17.10
CA SER A 9 -0.40 5.25 18.37
C SER A 9 -1.73 4.49 18.33
N ARG A 10 -2.40 4.38 19.49
CA ARG A 10 -3.69 3.69 19.58
C ARG A 10 -4.77 4.46 18.82
N GLU A 11 -4.78 5.77 18.96
CA GLU A 11 -5.74 6.69 18.38
C GLU A 11 -5.62 6.67 16.85
N GLU A 12 -4.39 6.74 16.33
CA GLU A 12 -4.12 6.62 14.90
C GLU A 12 -4.51 5.24 14.35
N MET A 13 -4.26 4.15 15.09
CA MET A 13 -4.70 2.83 14.66
C MET A 13 -6.23 2.75 14.54
N ILE A 14 -6.97 3.40 15.46
CA ILE A 14 -8.42 3.47 15.40
C ILE A 14 -8.88 4.30 14.20
N GLU A 15 -8.25 5.45 13.97
CA GLU A 15 -8.55 6.32 12.83
C GLU A 15 -8.30 5.60 11.49
N LEU A 16 -7.16 4.92 11.35
CA LEU A 16 -6.76 4.22 10.13
C LEU A 16 -7.61 2.97 9.84
N THR A 17 -8.08 2.28 10.88
CA THR A 17 -8.86 1.03 10.72
C THR A 17 -10.36 1.24 10.84
N GLY A 18 -10.80 2.40 11.32
CA GLY A 18 -12.22 2.73 11.56
C GLY A 18 -12.85 1.97 12.73
N THR A 19 -12.06 1.36 13.62
CA THR A 19 -12.61 0.52 14.71
C THR A 19 -11.70 0.45 15.93
N THR A 20 -12.30 0.30 17.11
CA THR A 20 -11.60 0.07 18.38
C THR A 20 -11.36 -1.41 18.67
N LEU A 21 -11.98 -2.32 17.91
CA LEU A 21 -11.91 -3.76 18.12
C LEU A 21 -10.60 -4.33 17.60
N LYS A 22 -9.72 -4.75 18.51
CA LYS A 22 -8.37 -5.27 18.20
C LYS A 22 -8.33 -6.36 17.12
N SER A 23 -9.28 -7.31 17.16
CA SER A 23 -9.37 -8.38 16.15
C SER A 23 -9.65 -7.84 14.75
N ARG A 24 -10.56 -6.85 14.63
CA ARG A 24 -10.87 -6.18 13.37
C ARG A 24 -9.74 -5.28 12.89
N GLN A 25 -9.00 -4.66 13.81
CA GLN A 25 -7.78 -3.91 13.46
C GLN A 25 -6.75 -4.83 12.80
N CYS A 26 -6.43 -5.98 13.41
CA CYS A 26 -5.52 -6.96 12.82
C CYS A 26 -6.03 -7.47 11.47
N GLU A 27 -7.33 -7.72 11.32
CA GLU A 27 -7.92 -8.13 10.05
C GLU A 27 -7.79 -7.07 8.95
N ALA A 28 -8.02 -5.80 9.29
CA ALA A 28 -7.85 -4.68 8.38
C ALA A 28 -6.41 -4.58 7.86
N LEU A 29 -5.42 -4.68 8.76
CA LEU A 29 -4.00 -4.65 8.39
C LEU A 29 -3.61 -5.83 7.49
N ARG A 30 -4.08 -7.05 7.81
CA ARG A 30 -3.84 -8.24 6.97
C ARG A 30 -4.42 -8.06 5.56
N ARG A 31 -5.65 -7.56 5.45
CA ARG A 31 -6.33 -7.34 4.15
C ARG A 31 -5.60 -6.28 3.31
N ALA A 32 -5.09 -5.24 3.96
CA ALA A 32 -4.29 -4.21 3.33
C ALA A 32 -2.87 -4.68 2.97
N GLY A 33 -2.42 -5.82 3.50
CA GLY A 33 -1.06 -6.32 3.28
C GLY A 33 0.01 -5.50 3.99
N ILE A 34 -0.38 -4.82 5.07
CA ILE A 34 0.52 -4.01 5.91
C ILE A 34 1.19 -4.94 6.90
N PHE A 35 2.52 -4.82 7.05
CA PHE A 35 3.24 -5.56 8.08
C PHE A 35 2.86 -5.06 9.47
N PHE A 36 2.62 -5.97 10.41
CA PHE A 36 2.42 -5.65 11.81
C PHE A 36 2.76 -6.87 12.67
N ILE A 37 2.98 -6.62 13.96
CA ILE A 37 3.04 -7.67 14.98
C ILE A 37 1.80 -7.60 15.86
N GLU A 38 1.31 -8.77 16.29
CA GLU A 38 0.29 -8.87 17.33
C GLU A 38 0.97 -8.96 18.70
N ARG A 39 0.65 -8.04 19.61
CA ARG A 39 1.18 -8.05 20.99
C ARG A 39 0.45 -9.09 21.84
N ALA A 40 0.99 -9.39 23.02
CA ALA A 40 0.35 -10.28 24.00
C ALA A 40 -1.06 -9.82 24.44
N ASP A 41 -1.38 -8.53 24.36
CA ASP A 41 -2.72 -7.99 24.63
C ASP A 41 -3.70 -8.13 23.44
N GLY A 42 -3.22 -8.64 22.30
CA GLY A 42 -3.94 -8.81 21.04
C GLY A 42 -4.04 -7.54 20.19
N HIS A 43 -3.41 -6.43 20.58
CA HIS A 43 -3.39 -5.22 19.76
C HIS A 43 -2.28 -5.28 18.71
N PRO A 44 -2.55 -4.80 17.47
CA PRO A 44 -1.51 -4.68 16.47
C PRO A 44 -0.52 -3.55 16.82
N LYS A 45 0.73 -3.72 16.38
CA LYS A 45 1.76 -2.68 16.34
C LYS A 45 2.47 -2.67 15.00
N THR A 46 2.67 -1.46 14.49
CA THR A 46 3.43 -1.21 13.29
C THR A 46 3.93 0.24 13.28
N THR A 47 4.66 0.62 12.23
CA THR A 47 5.20 1.96 12.02
C THR A 47 4.54 2.62 10.82
N TRP A 48 4.69 3.93 10.71
CA TRP A 48 4.20 4.70 9.56
C TRP A 48 4.78 4.20 8.23
N GLY A 49 6.05 3.79 8.20
CA GLY A 49 6.70 3.27 7.00
C GLY A 49 6.05 1.99 6.46
N HIS A 50 5.56 1.10 7.32
CA HIS A 50 4.84 -0.10 6.86
C HIS A 50 3.46 0.22 6.26
N PHE A 51 2.85 1.32 6.68
CA PHE A 51 1.58 1.79 6.12
C PHE A 51 1.75 2.42 4.74
N THR A 52 2.79 3.23 4.56
CA THR A 52 3.06 3.89 3.28
C THR A 52 3.69 2.94 2.25
N ASN A 53 4.33 1.86 2.70
CA ASN A 53 4.92 0.83 1.85
C ASN A 53 4.46 -0.58 2.25
N PRO A 54 3.19 -0.96 1.97
CA PRO A 54 2.68 -2.28 2.33
C PRO A 54 3.40 -3.40 1.57
N ILE A 55 3.67 -4.52 2.26
CA ILE A 55 4.40 -5.66 1.69
C ILE A 55 3.71 -6.19 0.43
N LYS A 56 2.37 -6.20 0.40
CA LYS A 56 1.59 -6.69 -0.73
C LYS A 56 1.96 -6.03 -2.07
N TYR A 57 2.42 -4.78 -2.04
CA TYR A 57 2.77 -4.01 -3.23
C TYR A 57 4.28 -3.87 -3.43
N ARG A 58 5.08 -4.39 -2.49
CA ARG A 58 6.53 -4.30 -2.56
C ARG A 58 7.05 -5.27 -3.62
N ASN A 59 7.93 -4.79 -4.49
CA ASN A 59 8.52 -5.56 -5.59
C ASN A 59 7.50 -6.09 -6.62
N GLN A 60 6.29 -5.52 -6.69
CA GLN A 60 5.48 -5.69 -7.90
C GLN A 60 6.24 -5.02 -9.03
N ASN A 61 6.58 -5.79 -10.06
CA ASN A 61 7.39 -5.30 -11.17
C ASN A 61 6.54 -4.27 -11.94
N THR A 62 6.69 -2.98 -11.63
CA THR A 62 6.01 -1.89 -12.35
C THR A 62 6.36 -1.89 -13.84
N GLU A 63 7.40 -2.63 -14.24
CA GLU A 63 7.76 -2.87 -15.65
C GLU A 63 6.69 -3.63 -16.44
N GLU A 64 5.71 -4.31 -15.82
CA GLU A 64 4.56 -4.88 -16.55
C GLU A 64 3.46 -3.84 -16.84
N LEU A 65 3.58 -2.62 -16.27
CA LEU A 65 2.87 -1.41 -16.72
C LEU A 65 3.75 -0.63 -17.72
N GLN A 66 4.57 -1.32 -18.50
CA GLN A 66 5.20 -0.73 -19.68
C GLN A 66 4.09 -0.22 -20.60
N GLU A 67 4.00 1.11 -20.62
CA GLU A 67 3.49 1.98 -21.66
C GLU A 67 3.03 1.22 -22.90
N GLU A 68 1.72 1.22 -23.18
CA GLU A 68 1.23 0.96 -24.54
C GLU A 68 1.93 2.01 -25.44
N GLU A 69 3.05 1.63 -26.06
CA GLU A 69 3.74 2.50 -27.00
C GLU A 69 2.71 2.88 -28.08
N PRO A 70 2.39 4.17 -28.25
CA PRO A 70 1.39 4.58 -29.22
C PRO A 70 1.84 4.14 -30.62
N ASP A 71 0.92 3.57 -31.41
CA ASP A 71 1.22 3.10 -32.77
C ASP A 71 1.59 4.29 -33.70
N PHE A 72 2.89 4.54 -33.87
CA PHE A 72 3.42 5.55 -34.79
C PHE A 72 3.24 5.16 -36.28
N GLY A 73 2.77 3.96 -36.61
CA GLY A 73 2.46 3.57 -37.99
C GLY A 73 1.36 4.41 -38.65
N ALA A 74 0.46 4.99 -37.85
CA ALA A 74 -0.65 5.81 -38.33
C ALA A 74 -0.21 7.16 -38.94
N VAL A 75 0.95 7.71 -38.56
CA VAL A 75 1.44 9.00 -39.10
C VAL A 75 2.11 8.87 -40.48
N PHE A 76 2.59 7.69 -40.85
CA PHE A 76 3.31 7.49 -42.11
C PHE A 76 2.41 6.99 -43.26
N ASN A 77 1.30 6.31 -42.96
CA ASN A 77 0.41 5.75 -43.99
C ASN A 77 -0.56 6.76 -44.62
N GLY A 78 -0.63 8.00 -44.11
CA GLY A 78 -1.51 9.06 -44.62
C GLY A 78 -0.97 9.85 -45.83
N ARG A 79 0.28 9.62 -46.25
CA ARG A 79 0.88 10.28 -47.41
C ARG A 79 1.12 9.26 -48.53
N LYS A 80 0.05 8.81 -49.18
CA LYS A 80 0.16 8.32 -50.56
C LYS A 80 0.19 9.51 -51.49
N ALA A 81 1.34 9.69 -52.16
CA ALA A 81 1.49 10.49 -53.36
C ALA A 81 0.70 9.87 -54.52
#